data_AF-A0A1F4WGX9-F1
#
_entry.id   AF-A0A1F4WGX9-F1
#
_cell.length_a   1.000
_cell.length_b   1.000
_cell.length_c   1.000
_cell.angle_alpha   90.00
_cell.angle_beta   90.00
_cell.angle_gamma   90.00
#
_symmetry.space_group_name_H-M   'P 1'
#
loop_
_entity.id
_entity.type
_entity.pdbx_description
1 polymer ?
#
loop_
_entity_poly.entity_id
_entity_poly.type
_entity_poly.pdbx_seq_one_letter_code
_entity_poly.pdbx_strand_id
1 'polypeptide(L)'
;MSKDKILLIKKHIYSEHDKLKDIKQRLKYHTITYDEINCVLADIKSKNKKKNIIFHAKWHKKHHCFRKCYGNPKQQESCKKKLDELIRKNPSLNITKKEFIELFNNHINICVLSDKEKKKYLTWKEFKEQNVQKKLT
;
A
#
# COMPACT_ATOMS: atom_id res chain seq x y z
N MET A 1 13.75 -15.95 3.27
CA MET A 1 14.67 -15.04 4.00
C MET A 1 14.03 -14.65 5.33
N SER A 2 14.77 -14.72 6.44
CA SER A 2 14.26 -14.37 7.77
C SER A 2 14.02 -12.86 7.92
N LYS A 3 13.12 -12.47 8.84
CA LYS A 3 12.83 -11.05 9.11
C LYS A 3 14.08 -10.29 9.56
N ASP A 4 14.92 -10.90 10.38
CA ASP A 4 16.14 -10.28 10.90
C ASP A 4 17.14 -9.98 9.79
N LYS A 5 17.28 -10.91 8.83
CA LYS A 5 18.15 -10.71 7.66
C LYS A 5 17.65 -9.57 6.77
N ILE A 6 16.33 -9.46 6.57
CA ILE A 6 15.72 -8.33 5.85
C ILE A 6 16.00 -7.01 6.56
N LEU A 7 15.80 -6.95 7.88
CA LEU A 7 16.03 -5.75 8.69
C LEU A 7 17.51 -5.33 8.63
N LEU A 8 18.42 -6.30 8.72
CA LEU A 8 19.85 -6.05 8.62
C LEU A 8 20.23 -5.44 7.26
N ILE A 9 19.75 -6.03 6.16
CA ILE A 9 19.99 -5.49 4.80
C ILE A 9 19.41 -4.08 4.68
N LYS A 10 18.18 -3.85 5.14
CA LYS A 10 17.51 -2.54 5.08
C LYS A 10 18.29 -1.43 5.77
N LYS A 11 18.94 -1.71 6.91
CA LYS A 11 19.76 -0.73 7.64
C LYS A 11 20.96 -0.22 6.83
N HIS A 12 21.40 -0.97 5.81
CA HIS A 12 22.58 -0.65 4.99
C HIS A 12 22.21 -0.16 3.57
N ILE A 13 20.91 0.00 3.29
CA ILE A 13 20.40 0.65 2.08
C ILE A 13 20.06 2.09 2.47
N TYR A 14 20.82 3.04 1.96
CA TYR A 14 20.65 4.46 2.26
C TYR A 14 19.78 5.14 1.21
N SER A 15 19.80 4.64 -0.02
CA SER A 15 18.98 5.12 -1.12
C SER A 15 18.41 3.96 -1.94
N GLU A 16 17.25 4.16 -2.54
CA GLU A 16 16.71 3.23 -3.53
C GLU A 16 17.56 3.14 -4.80
N HIS A 17 18.45 4.10 -5.02
CA HIS A 17 19.39 4.13 -6.14
C HIS A 17 20.74 3.50 -5.82
N ASP A 18 20.92 2.97 -4.60
CA ASP A 18 22.16 2.30 -4.20
C ASP A 18 22.50 1.14 -5.15
N LYS A 19 23.79 1.01 -5.49
CA LYS A 19 24.29 -0.13 -6.25
C LYS A 19 24.47 -1.34 -5.32
N LEU A 20 24.25 -2.54 -5.87
CA LEU A 20 24.38 -3.78 -5.11
C LEU A 20 25.78 -3.97 -4.50
N LYS A 21 26.84 -3.58 -5.24
CA LYS A 21 28.23 -3.64 -4.78
C LYS A 21 28.46 -2.78 -3.53
N ASP A 22 27.94 -1.56 -3.52
CA ASP A 22 28.10 -0.61 -2.43
C ASP A 22 27.37 -1.10 -1.16
N ILE A 23 26.15 -1.62 -1.32
CA ILE A 23 25.39 -2.21 -0.20
C ILE A 23 26.13 -3.42 0.37
N LYS A 24 26.65 -4.29 -0.50
CA LYS A 24 27.40 -5.49 -0.10
C LYS A 24 28.68 -5.13 0.65
N GLN A 25 29.40 -4.09 0.22
CA GLN A 25 30.59 -3.59 0.89
C GLN A 25 30.28 -3.05 2.29
N ARG A 26 29.15 -2.33 2.47
CA ARG A 26 28.70 -1.84 3.77
C ARG A 26 28.31 -2.95 4.73
N LEU A 27 27.68 -4.01 4.24
CA LEU A 27 27.25 -5.15 5.08
C LEU A 27 28.44 -5.92 5.67
N LYS A 28 29.57 -6.06 4.96
CA LYS A 28 30.74 -6.85 5.40
C LYS A 28 30.44 -8.33 5.81
N TYR A 29 29.23 -8.84 5.56
CA TYR A 29 28.85 -10.23 5.84
C TYR A 29 28.97 -11.09 4.58
N HIS A 30 29.76 -12.16 4.63
CA HIS A 30 29.92 -13.10 3.52
C HIS A 30 28.64 -13.92 3.25
N THR A 31 27.81 -14.14 4.26
CA THR A 31 26.59 -14.99 4.21
C THR A 31 25.35 -14.36 3.55
N ILE A 32 25.38 -13.06 3.25
CA ILE A 32 24.28 -12.36 2.56
C ILE A 32 24.57 -12.32 1.06
N THR A 33 23.76 -12.92 0.21
CA THR A 33 24.05 -12.92 -1.25
C THR A 33 23.63 -11.61 -1.91
N TYR A 34 24.13 -11.37 -3.13
CA TYR A 34 23.68 -10.25 -3.96
C TYR A 34 22.18 -10.35 -4.28
N ASP A 35 21.66 -11.57 -4.46
CA ASP A 35 20.23 -11.79 -4.74
C ASP A 35 19.35 -11.39 -3.56
N GLU A 36 19.80 -11.68 -2.34
CA GLU A 36 19.09 -11.26 -1.13
C GLU A 36 19.07 -9.73 -1.00
N ILE A 37 20.20 -9.07 -1.28
CA ILE A 37 20.27 -7.61 -1.32
C ILE A 37 19.35 -7.06 -2.40
N ASN A 38 19.40 -7.62 -3.61
CA ASN A 38 18.58 -7.19 -4.75
C ASN A 38 17.09 -7.36 -4.47
N CYS A 39 16.69 -8.45 -3.81
CA CYS A 39 15.31 -8.68 -3.39
C CYS A 39 14.81 -7.58 -2.44
N VAL A 40 15.59 -7.23 -1.42
CA VAL A 40 15.23 -6.16 -0.46
C VAL A 40 15.23 -4.78 -1.15
N LEU A 41 16.20 -4.51 -2.01
CA LEU A 41 16.27 -3.25 -2.76
C LEU A 41 15.09 -3.10 -3.72
N ALA A 42 14.66 -4.19 -4.37
CA ALA A 42 13.48 -4.21 -5.23
C ALA A 42 12.19 -3.90 -4.45
N ASP A 43 12.03 -4.40 -3.22
CA ASP A 43 10.91 -4.05 -2.33
C ASP A 43 10.88 -2.55 -2.03
N ILE A 44 12.05 -1.95 -1.71
CA ILE A 44 12.18 -0.51 -1.43
C ILE A 44 11.81 0.31 -2.68
N LYS A 45 12.43 0.02 -3.82
CA LYS A 45 12.13 0.67 -5.11
C LYS A 45 10.64 0.58 -5.45
N SER A 46 10.03 -0.59 -5.24
CA SER A 46 8.60 -0.80 -5.51
C SER A 46 7.70 0.07 -4.63
N LYS A 47 8.04 0.26 -3.35
CA LYS A 47 7.27 1.09 -2.40
C LYS A 47 7.35 2.58 -2.70
N ASN A 48 8.51 3.03 -3.13
CA ASN A 48 8.79 4.43 -3.46
C ASN A 48 8.45 4.78 -4.91
N LYS A 49 8.17 3.79 -5.76
CA LYS A 49 7.76 4.03 -7.13
C LYS A 49 6.49 4.87 -7.16
N LYS A 50 6.64 6.10 -7.65
CA LYS A 50 5.50 6.99 -7.91
C LYS A 50 4.71 6.45 -9.09
N LYS A 51 3.40 6.50 -8.96
CA LYS A 51 2.44 6.16 -10.01
C LYS A 51 1.36 7.22 -10.04
N ASN A 52 0.70 7.31 -11.18
CA ASN A 52 -0.40 8.24 -11.36
C ASN A 52 -1.53 7.97 -10.34
N ILE A 53 -2.17 9.03 -9.84
CA ILE A 53 -3.27 8.94 -8.87
C ILE A 53 -4.39 8.01 -9.32
N ILE A 54 -4.66 7.91 -10.63
CA ILE A 54 -5.66 7.01 -11.20
C ILE A 54 -5.34 5.56 -10.87
N PHE A 55 -4.07 5.16 -10.94
CA PHE A 55 -3.61 3.82 -10.60
C PHE A 55 -3.92 3.50 -9.13
N HIS A 56 -3.56 4.40 -8.22
CA HIS A 56 -3.76 4.21 -6.78
C HIS A 56 -5.24 4.23 -6.41
N ALA A 57 -6.03 5.09 -7.03
CA ALA A 57 -7.48 5.14 -6.82
C ALA A 57 -8.16 3.82 -7.25
N LYS A 58 -7.83 3.29 -8.43
CA LYS A 58 -8.35 1.99 -8.90
C LYS A 58 -7.94 0.85 -7.96
N TRP A 59 -6.67 0.82 -7.54
CA TRP A 59 -6.17 -0.14 -6.56
C TRP A 59 -6.94 -0.05 -5.23
N HIS A 60 -7.12 1.16 -4.69
CA HIS A 60 -7.79 1.38 -3.42
C HIS A 60 -9.27 1.01 -3.47
N LYS A 61 -9.98 1.36 -4.56
CA LYS A 61 -11.37 0.94 -4.79
C LYS A 61 -11.50 -0.59 -4.70
N LYS A 62 -10.64 -1.32 -5.43
CA LYS A 62 -10.69 -2.79 -5.52
C LYS A 62 -10.32 -3.50 -4.21
N HIS A 63 -9.30 -3.02 -3.51
CA HIS A 63 -8.73 -3.75 -2.37
C HIS A 63 -9.19 -3.26 -1.00
N HIS A 64 -9.52 -1.98 -0.87
CA HIS A 64 -9.90 -1.39 0.42
C HIS A 64 -11.38 -1.07 0.46
N CYS A 65 -11.87 -0.22 -0.45
CA CYS A 65 -13.25 0.26 -0.40
C CYS A 65 -14.26 -0.89 -0.61
N PHE A 66 -14.04 -1.75 -1.61
CA PHE A 66 -14.91 -2.87 -1.90
C PHE A 66 -15.06 -3.82 -0.70
N ARG A 67 -13.95 -4.22 -0.09
CA ARG A 67 -13.99 -5.18 1.02
C ARG A 67 -14.65 -4.60 2.27
N LYS A 68 -14.45 -3.31 2.55
CA LYS A 68 -15.01 -2.64 3.74
C LYS A 68 -16.48 -2.30 3.59
N CYS A 69 -16.89 -1.89 2.39
CA CYS A 69 -18.25 -1.40 2.13
C CYS A 69 -19.09 -2.40 1.33
N TYR A 70 -18.70 -3.68 1.25
CA TYR A 70 -19.32 -4.69 0.38
C TYR A 70 -20.85 -4.74 0.48
N GLY A 71 -21.38 -4.73 1.71
CA GLY A 71 -22.83 -4.72 1.97
C GLY A 71 -23.51 -3.33 1.93
N ASN A 72 -22.80 -2.27 1.53
CA ASN A 72 -23.34 -0.91 1.47
C ASN A 72 -23.01 -0.24 0.12
N PRO A 73 -23.80 -0.54 -0.94
CA PRO A 73 -23.55 -0.02 -2.28
C PRO A 73 -23.71 1.51 -2.37
N LYS A 74 -24.60 2.12 -1.57
CA LYS A 74 -24.75 3.59 -1.51
C LYS A 74 -23.46 4.26 -1.04
N GLN A 75 -22.83 3.70 0.00
CA GLN A 75 -21.55 4.20 0.50
C GLN A 75 -20.43 4.02 -0.54
N GLN A 76 -20.41 2.89 -1.27
CA GLN A 76 -19.42 2.66 -2.33
C GLN A 76 -19.54 3.71 -3.44
N GLU A 77 -20.76 4.01 -3.89
CA GLU A 77 -20.98 5.01 -4.94
C GLU A 77 -20.63 6.43 -4.46
N SER A 78 -20.96 6.78 -3.21
CA SER A 78 -20.55 8.07 -2.61
C SER A 78 -19.03 8.22 -2.55
N CYS A 79 -18.32 7.20 -2.03
CA CYS A 79 -16.85 7.18 -2.01
C CYS A 79 -16.26 7.25 -3.43
N LYS A 80 -16.88 6.57 -4.39
CA LYS A 80 -16.44 6.54 -5.80
C LYS A 80 -16.50 7.94 -6.41
N LYS A 81 -17.63 8.66 -6.27
CA LYS A 81 -17.80 10.03 -6.80
C LYS A 81 -16.76 10.99 -6.25
N LYS A 82 -16.56 11.00 -4.92
CA LYS A 82 -15.56 11.87 -4.29
C LYS A 82 -14.12 11.55 -4.74
N LEU A 83 -13.81 10.26 -4.92
CA LEU A 83 -12.50 9.83 -5.41
C LEU A 83 -12.30 10.18 -6.90
N ASP A 84 -13.36 10.11 -7.71
CA ASP A 84 -13.30 10.52 -9.13
C ASP A 84 -13.13 12.05 -9.26
N GLU A 85 -13.74 12.82 -8.36
CA GLU A 85 -13.52 14.26 -8.30
C GLU A 85 -12.07 14.61 -7.94
N LEU A 86 -11.46 13.90 -6.98
CA LEU A 86 -10.05 14.06 -6.63
C LEU A 86 -9.14 13.81 -7.84
N ILE A 87 -9.39 12.74 -8.59
CA ILE A 87 -8.65 12.38 -9.80
C ILE A 87 -8.81 13.48 -10.86
N ARG A 88 -10.05 13.93 -11.10
CA ARG A 88 -10.35 14.96 -12.11
C ARG A 88 -9.64 16.29 -11.82
N LYS A 89 -9.49 16.65 -10.54
CA LYS A 89 -8.75 17.84 -10.11
C LYS A 89 -7.22 17.67 -10.23
N ASN A 90 -6.72 16.43 -10.24
CA ASN A 90 -5.29 16.14 -10.15
C ASN A 90 -4.83 15.06 -11.16
N PRO A 91 -5.14 15.17 -12.47
CA PRO A 91 -4.97 14.07 -13.42
C PRO A 91 -3.50 13.68 -13.64
N SER A 92 -2.57 14.61 -13.47
CA SER A 92 -1.12 14.40 -13.64
C SER A 92 -0.39 14.03 -12.35
N LEU A 93 -1.09 13.94 -11.20
CA LEU A 93 -0.45 13.73 -9.91
C LEU A 93 0.20 12.34 -9.84
N ASN A 94 1.52 12.34 -9.65
CA ASN A 94 2.33 11.14 -9.44
C ASN A 94 2.78 11.08 -7.98
N ILE A 95 2.29 10.09 -7.27
CA ILE A 95 2.57 9.88 -5.84
C ILE A 95 2.87 8.42 -5.57
N THR A 96 3.52 8.16 -4.45
CA THR A 96 3.71 6.81 -3.92
C THR A 96 2.41 6.27 -3.36
N LYS A 97 2.37 4.95 -3.16
CA LYS A 97 1.24 4.29 -2.50
C LYS A 97 1.04 4.81 -1.07
N LYS A 98 2.13 5.09 -0.35
CA LYS A 98 2.09 5.59 1.03
C LYS A 98 1.46 6.99 1.08
N GLU A 99 1.95 7.90 0.26
CA GLU A 99 1.42 9.27 0.13
C GLU A 99 -0.07 9.25 -0.25
N PHE A 100 -0.48 8.37 -1.18
CA PHE A 100 -1.90 8.24 -1.53
C PHE A 100 -2.76 7.83 -0.33
N ILE A 101 -2.31 6.84 0.46
CA ILE A 101 -3.05 6.37 1.64
C ILE A 101 -3.13 7.46 2.71
N GLU A 102 -2.03 8.20 2.91
CA GLU A 102 -1.97 9.31 3.85
C GLU A 102 -2.90 10.45 3.46
N LEU A 103 -2.85 10.87 2.19
CA LEU A 103 -3.76 11.84 1.60
C LEU A 103 -5.21 11.41 1.79
N PHE A 104 -5.54 10.17 1.40
CA PHE A 104 -6.89 9.63 1.50
C PHE A 104 -7.42 9.54 2.93
N ASN A 105 -6.59 9.14 3.89
CA ASN A 105 -7.04 8.91 5.27
C ASN A 105 -7.09 10.19 6.11
N ASN A 106 -6.13 11.11 5.92
CA ASN A 106 -5.94 12.24 6.82
C ASN A 106 -6.40 13.58 6.23
N HIS A 107 -6.35 13.73 4.90
CA HIS A 107 -6.53 15.03 4.26
C HIS A 107 -7.79 15.11 3.39
N ILE A 108 -8.52 14.00 3.22
CA ILE A 108 -9.72 13.97 2.39
C ILE A 108 -10.87 13.25 3.10
N ASN A 109 -12.01 13.93 3.19
CA ASN A 109 -13.27 13.40 3.72
C ASN A 109 -14.03 12.53 2.69
N ILE A 110 -13.34 11.56 2.07
CA ILE A 110 -13.96 10.61 1.15
C ILE A 110 -14.74 9.55 1.92
N CYS A 111 -14.11 8.92 2.91
CA CYS A 111 -14.65 7.76 3.61
C CYS A 111 -15.32 8.18 4.93
N VAL A 112 -16.55 7.72 5.16
CA VAL A 112 -17.31 7.98 6.40
C VAL A 112 -16.96 7.04 7.55
N LEU A 113 -16.20 5.97 7.27
CA LEU A 113 -15.78 5.02 8.30
C LEU A 113 -14.89 5.72 9.34
N SER A 114 -14.84 5.16 10.54
CA SER A 114 -13.92 5.67 11.58
C SER A 114 -12.46 5.57 11.11
N ASP A 115 -11.55 6.39 11.65
CA ASP A 115 -10.14 6.35 11.25
C ASP A 115 -9.48 5.00 11.53
N LYS A 116 -9.92 4.32 12.60
CA LYS A 116 -9.50 2.95 12.93
C LYS A 116 -9.86 1.99 11.78
N GLU A 117 -11.08 2.07 11.27
CA GLU A 117 -11.56 1.23 10.17
C GLU A 117 -10.96 1.63 8.82
N LYS A 118 -10.75 2.94 8.56
CA LYS A 118 -10.07 3.43 7.35
C LYS A 118 -8.65 2.88 7.24
N LYS A 119 -7.89 2.86 8.34
CA LYS A 119 -6.50 2.39 8.37
C LYS A 119 -6.39 0.86 8.39
N LYS A 120 -7.38 0.14 8.94
CA LYS A 120 -7.37 -1.33 8.98
C LYS A 120 -7.32 -1.91 7.55
N TYR A 121 -6.35 -2.78 7.29
CA TYR A 121 -6.36 -3.63 6.09
C TYR A 121 -7.26 -4.84 6.36
N LEU A 122 -8.23 -5.10 5.49
CA LEU A 122 -9.08 -6.27 5.59
C LEU A 122 -8.56 -7.35 4.65
N THR A 123 -8.04 -8.43 5.21
CA THR A 123 -7.56 -9.58 4.45
C THR A 123 -8.73 -10.30 3.75
N TRP A 124 -8.43 -11.13 2.76
CA TRP A 124 -9.47 -11.91 2.09
C TRP A 124 -10.08 -12.98 3.02
N LYS A 125 -9.28 -13.50 3.96
CA LYS A 125 -9.74 -14.44 4.99
C LYS A 125 -10.76 -13.76 5.92
N GLU A 126 -10.40 -12.63 6.51
CA GLU A 126 -11.31 -11.86 7.37
C GLU A 126 -12.57 -11.41 6.61
N PHE A 127 -12.41 -10.98 5.36
CA PHE A 127 -13.55 -10.60 4.52
C PHE A 127 -14.52 -11.77 4.31
N LYS A 128 -14.01 -12.97 4.04
CA LYS A 128 -14.87 -14.16 3.90
C LYS A 128 -15.59 -14.49 5.19
N GLU A 129 -14.88 -14.52 6.32
CA GLU A 129 -15.45 -14.83 7.64
C GLU A 129 -16.62 -13.89 7.97
N GLN A 130 -16.44 -12.58 7.77
CA GLN A 130 -17.48 -11.57 8.02
C GLN A 130 -18.72 -11.72 7.11
N ASN A 131 -18.54 -12.17 5.87
CA ASN A 131 -19.65 -12.32 4.92
C ASN A 131 -20.33 -13.70 5.01
N VAL A 132 -19.64 -14.73 5.54
CA VAL A 132 -20.26 -16.01 5.90
C VAL A 132 -21.18 -15.82 7.11
N GLN A 133 -20.73 -15.09 8.14
CA GLN A 133 -21.56 -14.78 9.32
C GLN A 133 -22.80 -13.95 8.98
N LYS A 134 -22.69 -12.98 8.05
CA LYS A 134 -23.85 -12.20 7.56
C LYS A 134 -24.88 -12.98 6.74
N LYS A 135 -24.59 -14.20 6.31
CA LYS A 135 -25.56 -15.09 5.63
C LYS A 135 -26.28 -16.04 6.60
N LEU A 136 -25.79 -16.15 7.84
CA LEU A 136 -26.32 -17.04 8.88
C LEU A 136 -27.19 -16.31 9.91
N THR A 137 -27.30 -14.97 9.78
CA THR A 137 -28.21 -14.07 10.51
C THR A 137 -29.13 -13.40 9.52
#